data_AF-A0A2W0AJ25-F1
#
_entry.id   AF-A0A2W0AJ25-F1
#
_cell.length_a   1.000
_cell.length_b   1.000
_cell.length_c   1.000
_cell.angle_alpha   90.00
_cell.angle_beta   90.00
_cell.angle_gamma   90.00
#
_symmetry.space_group_name_H-M   'P 1'
#
loop_
_entity.id
_entity.type
_entity.pdbx_description
1 polymer ?
#
loop_
_entity_poly.entity_id
_entity_poly.type
_entity_poly.pdbx_seq_one_letter_code
_entity_poly.pdbx_strand_id
1 'polypeptide(L)'
;MITVSKEDYLKAILEAESEGESVISATLAHWLSVSAPAVTMALRRLKKDGLVRVHADGNVRLTAAGRKIARKLTLRHHLIERMLSEMFGMEWYKVHDEAERLEHAVSPDFEAKLLARLGRGGACPHGNLSELEGPDSRRRRGLVLLAEAMPGKAYVVSGIYERDRRLLEFLEHRGVRPGARVQVVARNYDDTVTLGTDAGTISLGNTAAGRVWVTTRHAAGPH
;
A
#
# COMPACT_ATOMS: atom_id res chain seq x y z
N MET A 1 -6.53 -9.83 22.88
CA MET A 1 -5.18 -9.77 22.28
C MET A 1 -5.27 -10.46 20.94
N ILE A 2 -5.21 -9.71 19.84
CA ILE A 2 -5.22 -10.31 18.49
C ILE A 2 -3.86 -10.99 18.32
N THR A 3 -3.87 -12.32 18.11
CA THR A 3 -2.64 -13.09 17.87
C THR A 3 -2.21 -12.94 16.42
N VAL A 4 -0.97 -12.50 16.20
CA VAL A 4 -0.39 -12.39 14.85
C VAL A 4 -0.28 -13.78 14.22
N SER A 5 -0.88 -13.94 13.05
CA SER A 5 -0.98 -15.20 12.33
C SER A 5 0.20 -15.40 11.36
N LYS A 6 0.33 -16.59 10.76
CA LYS A 6 1.29 -16.82 9.67
C LYS A 6 0.98 -15.97 8.45
N GLU A 7 -0.30 -15.66 8.22
CA GLU A 7 -0.79 -14.90 7.08
C GLU A 7 -0.29 -13.45 7.14
N ASP A 8 -0.27 -12.86 8.34
CA ASP A 8 0.16 -11.48 8.60
C ASP A 8 1.65 -11.30 8.24
N TYR A 9 2.50 -12.27 8.58
CA TYR A 9 3.91 -12.25 8.16
C TYR A 9 4.05 -12.30 6.63
N LEU A 10 3.29 -13.15 5.95
CA LEU A 10 3.38 -13.28 4.50
C LEU A 10 2.89 -12.01 3.80
N LYS A 11 1.80 -11.41 4.31
CA LYS A 11 1.26 -10.14 3.84
C LYS A 11 2.27 -9.00 4.04
N ALA A 12 2.81 -8.84 5.25
CA ALA A 12 3.80 -7.81 5.55
C ALA A 12 5.07 -7.92 4.67
N ILE A 13 5.56 -9.14 4.41
CA ILE A 13 6.69 -9.34 3.49
C ILE A 13 6.29 -8.91 2.07
N LEU A 14 5.11 -9.30 1.57
CA LEU A 14 4.67 -8.94 0.22
C LEU A 14 4.54 -7.42 0.03
N GLU A 15 3.96 -6.75 1.01
CA GLU A 15 3.77 -5.30 0.97
C GLU A 15 5.11 -4.56 1.00
N ALA A 16 6.03 -4.96 1.86
CA ALA A 16 7.37 -4.38 1.89
C ALA A 16 8.12 -4.59 0.56
N GLU A 17 8.05 -5.80 -0.01
CA GLU A 17 8.61 -6.06 -1.34
C GLU A 17 7.97 -5.17 -2.43
N SER A 18 6.67 -4.86 -2.31
CA SER A 18 5.96 -3.99 -3.25
C SER A 18 6.33 -2.51 -3.13
N GLU A 19 6.86 -2.09 -1.99
CA GLU A 19 7.45 -0.76 -1.80
C GLU A 19 8.96 -0.73 -2.11
N GLY A 20 9.54 -1.86 -2.54
CA GLY A 20 10.97 -1.98 -2.83
C GLY A 20 11.83 -2.07 -1.57
N GLU A 21 11.22 -2.34 -0.41
CA GLU A 21 11.91 -2.43 0.86
C GLU A 21 12.55 -3.80 1.07
N SER A 22 13.70 -3.81 1.75
CA SER A 22 14.33 -5.05 2.19
C SER A 22 13.71 -5.53 3.49
N VAL A 23 13.31 -6.80 3.53
CA VAL A 23 12.67 -7.39 4.72
C VAL A 23 13.70 -8.14 5.55
N ILE A 24 13.81 -7.78 6.83
CA ILE A 24 14.67 -8.45 7.81
C ILE A 24 13.86 -8.75 9.08
N SER A 25 14.36 -9.63 9.95
CA SER A 25 13.66 -9.99 11.19
C SER A 25 13.33 -8.78 12.07
N ALA A 26 14.22 -7.78 12.11
CA ALA A 26 14.02 -6.56 12.90
C ALA A 26 12.87 -5.69 12.36
N THR A 27 12.75 -5.55 11.04
CA THR A 27 11.65 -4.77 10.44
C THR A 27 10.32 -5.48 10.63
N LEU A 28 10.27 -6.80 10.48
CA LEU A 28 9.06 -7.59 10.78
C LEU A 28 8.61 -7.47 12.24
N ALA A 29 9.55 -7.45 13.19
CA ALA A 29 9.24 -7.26 14.60
C ALA A 29 8.59 -5.90 14.86
N HIS A 30 9.11 -4.85 14.22
CA HIS A 30 8.57 -3.51 14.30
C HIS A 30 7.18 -3.40 13.66
N TRP A 31 7.04 -3.81 12.40
CA TRP A 31 5.77 -3.68 11.66
C TRP A 31 4.62 -4.47 12.29
N LEU A 32 4.89 -5.70 12.74
CA LEU A 32 3.87 -6.56 13.33
C LEU A 32 3.72 -6.35 14.84
N SER A 33 4.49 -5.44 15.45
CA SER A 33 4.48 -5.16 16.90
C SER A 33 4.65 -6.44 17.75
N VAL A 34 5.60 -7.29 17.37
CA VAL A 34 5.92 -8.57 18.03
C VAL A 34 7.38 -8.63 18.46
N SER A 35 7.69 -9.47 19.45
CA SER A 35 9.07 -9.61 19.92
C SER A 35 9.97 -10.29 18.89
N ALA A 36 11.27 -9.93 18.88
CA ALA A 36 12.25 -10.56 17.98
C ALA A 36 12.28 -12.10 18.09
N PRO A 37 12.22 -12.72 19.29
CA PRO A 37 12.10 -14.19 19.41
C PRO A 37 10.85 -14.76 18.73
N ALA A 38 9.71 -14.05 18.78
CA ALA A 38 8.49 -14.48 18.10
C ALA A 38 8.68 -14.47 16.57
N VAL A 39 9.32 -13.42 16.02
CA VAL A 39 9.67 -13.37 14.58
C VAL A 39 10.59 -14.52 14.20
N THR A 40 11.65 -14.79 14.95
CA THR A 40 12.56 -15.91 14.68
C THR A 40 11.82 -17.24 14.64
N MET A 41 10.92 -17.47 15.59
CA MET A 41 10.07 -18.66 15.65
C MET A 41 9.13 -18.76 14.44
N ALA A 42 8.49 -17.64 14.06
CA ALA A 42 7.59 -17.58 12.91
C ALA A 42 8.33 -17.83 11.59
N LEU A 43 9.45 -17.14 11.35
CA LEU A 43 10.28 -17.34 10.15
C LEU A 43 10.81 -18.76 10.03
N ARG A 44 11.20 -19.40 11.14
CA ARG A 44 11.61 -20.80 11.15
C ARG A 44 10.46 -21.73 10.70
N ARG A 45 9.24 -21.48 11.17
CA ARG A 45 8.04 -22.24 10.75
C ARG A 45 7.72 -22.00 9.28
N LEU A 46 7.66 -20.74 8.84
CA LEU A 46 7.40 -20.38 7.44
C LEU A 46 8.45 -20.95 6.48
N LYS A 47 9.73 -20.99 6.88
CA LYS A 47 10.81 -21.62 6.11
C LYS A 47 10.63 -23.13 6.03
N LYS A 48 10.28 -23.79 7.14
CA LYS A 48 9.96 -25.23 7.18
C LYS A 48 8.78 -25.56 6.28
N ASP A 49 7.77 -24.69 6.23
CA ASP A 49 6.59 -24.84 5.38
C ASP A 49 6.84 -24.46 3.90
N GLY A 50 8.08 -24.04 3.56
CA GLY A 50 8.46 -23.68 2.18
C GLY A 50 7.85 -22.36 1.68
N LEU A 51 7.36 -21.50 2.58
CA LEU A 51 6.67 -20.25 2.23
C LEU A 51 7.61 -19.04 2.12
N VAL A 52 8.76 -19.08 2.80
CA VAL A 52 9.78 -18.02 2.77
C VAL A 52 11.18 -18.59 2.57
N ARG A 53 12.08 -17.75 2.06
CA ARG A 53 13.54 -17.96 2.07
C ARG A 53 14.19 -16.87 2.90
N VAL A 54 15.15 -17.27 3.72
CA VAL A 54 16.02 -16.34 4.47
C VAL A 54 17.41 -16.47 3.86
N HIS A 55 17.90 -15.39 3.28
CA HIS A 55 19.20 -15.28 2.63
C HIS A 55 20.33 -15.12 3.67
N ALA A 56 21.58 -15.29 3.23
CA ALA A 56 22.75 -15.25 4.12
C ALA A 56 22.96 -13.86 4.77
N ASP A 57 22.55 -12.80 4.07
CA ASP A 57 22.52 -11.42 4.54
C ASP A 57 21.34 -11.10 5.50
N GLY A 58 20.50 -12.10 5.80
CA GLY A 58 19.32 -11.94 6.65
C GLY A 58 18.07 -11.45 5.91
N ASN A 59 18.15 -11.19 4.60
CA ASN A 59 17.01 -10.77 3.80
C ASN A 59 15.98 -11.91 3.71
N VAL A 60 14.71 -11.59 3.96
CA VAL A 60 13.59 -12.53 3.88
C VAL A 60 12.80 -12.27 2.60
N ARG A 61 12.55 -13.32 1.81
CA ARG A 61 11.74 -13.24 0.59
C ARG A 61 10.66 -14.30 0.55
N LEU A 62 9.54 -13.98 -0.07
CA LEU A 62 8.49 -14.96 -0.33
C LEU A 62 8.95 -15.97 -1.39
N THR A 63 8.63 -17.25 -1.17
CA THR A 63 8.65 -18.24 -2.27
C THR A 63 7.43 -18.04 -3.16
N ALA A 64 7.37 -18.75 -4.29
CA ALA A 64 6.17 -18.75 -5.13
C ALA A 64 4.91 -19.19 -4.35
N ALA A 65 5.04 -20.18 -3.45
CA ALA A 65 3.95 -20.64 -2.59
C ALA A 65 3.53 -19.57 -1.57
N GLY A 66 4.49 -18.96 -0.87
CA GLY A 66 4.20 -17.87 0.07
C GLY A 66 3.57 -16.66 -0.60
N ARG A 67 4.06 -16.28 -1.79
CA ARG A 67 3.51 -15.18 -2.59
C ARG A 67 2.08 -15.43 -3.01
N LYS A 68 1.73 -16.67 -3.37
CA LYS A 68 0.35 -17.03 -3.73
C LYS A 68 -0.61 -16.81 -2.55
N ILE A 69 -0.20 -17.18 -1.33
CA ILE A 69 -0.99 -16.96 -0.11
C ILE A 69 -1.11 -15.46 0.17
N ALA A 70 0.01 -14.74 0.19
CA ALA A 70 0.04 -13.30 0.44
C ALA A 70 -0.85 -12.52 -0.53
N ARG A 71 -0.78 -12.81 -1.84
CA ARG A 71 -1.63 -12.17 -2.85
C ARG A 71 -3.13 -12.41 -2.63
N LYS A 72 -3.51 -13.58 -2.11
CA LYS A 72 -4.91 -13.85 -1.76
C LYS A 72 -5.36 -12.95 -0.61
N LEU A 73 -4.52 -12.76 0.40
CA LEU A 73 -4.82 -11.90 1.55
C LEU A 73 -4.93 -10.44 1.12
N THR A 74 -3.99 -9.94 0.33
CA THR A 74 -4.05 -8.58 -0.23
C THR A 74 -5.31 -8.37 -1.07
N LEU A 75 -5.68 -9.33 -1.92
CA LEU A 75 -6.94 -9.24 -2.68
C LEU A 75 -8.15 -9.16 -1.75
N ARG A 76 -8.21 -9.98 -0.71
CA ARG A 76 -9.28 -9.91 0.30
C ARG A 76 -9.29 -8.55 1.00
N HIS A 77 -8.14 -8.05 1.43
CA HIS A 77 -8.00 -6.74 2.05
C HIS A 77 -8.58 -5.64 1.14
N HIS A 78 -8.16 -5.59 -0.12
CA HIS A 78 -8.64 -4.61 -1.09
C HIS A 78 -10.15 -4.74 -1.35
N LEU A 79 -10.70 -5.95 -1.40
CA LEU A 79 -12.15 -6.15 -1.54
C LEU A 79 -12.92 -5.58 -0.35
N ILE A 80 -12.37 -5.71 0.86
CA ILE A 80 -12.98 -5.14 2.07
C ILE A 80 -12.87 -3.62 2.06
N GLU A 81 -11.69 -3.06 1.75
CA GLU A 81 -11.52 -1.61 1.62
C GLU A 81 -12.50 -1.01 0.62
N ARG A 82 -12.61 -1.64 -0.56
CA ARG A 82 -13.55 -1.23 -1.61
C ARG A 82 -15.01 -1.38 -1.17
N MET A 83 -15.37 -2.45 -0.47
CA MET A 83 -16.71 -2.58 0.10
C MET A 83 -17.01 -1.44 1.08
N LEU A 84 -16.10 -1.17 2.02
CA LEU A 84 -16.24 -0.11 3.03
C LEU A 84 -16.39 1.27 2.39
N SER A 85 -15.59 1.58 1.37
CA SER A 85 -15.67 2.87 0.68
C SER A 85 -16.86 2.96 -0.29
N GLU A 86 -17.00 1.99 -1.20
CA GLU A 86 -17.95 2.08 -2.32
C GLU A 86 -19.39 1.82 -1.89
N MET A 87 -19.61 0.98 -0.87
CA MET A 87 -20.95 0.61 -0.42
C MET A 87 -21.38 1.39 0.83
N PHE A 88 -20.46 1.66 1.76
CA PHE A 88 -20.79 2.32 3.03
C PHE A 88 -20.31 3.76 3.12
N GLY A 89 -19.58 4.26 2.10
CA GLY A 89 -19.09 5.64 2.08
C GLY A 89 -18.07 5.94 3.17
N MET A 90 -17.39 4.92 3.70
CA MET A 90 -16.32 5.12 4.67
C MET A 90 -15.18 5.91 4.01
N GLU A 91 -14.64 6.88 4.73
CA GLU A 91 -13.64 7.79 4.16
C GLU A 91 -12.37 7.02 3.81
N TRP A 92 -11.77 7.34 2.66
CA TRP A 92 -10.63 6.59 2.11
C TRP A 92 -9.43 6.56 3.06
N TYR A 93 -9.18 7.64 3.81
CA TYR A 93 -8.12 7.68 4.81
C TYR A 93 -8.44 6.82 6.05
N LYS A 94 -9.66 6.23 6.13
CA LYS A 94 -10.08 5.33 7.21
C LYS A 94 -10.17 3.85 6.90
N VAL A 95 -10.35 3.47 5.64
CA VAL A 95 -10.73 2.10 5.28
C VAL A 95 -9.65 1.06 5.57
N HIS A 96 -8.37 1.44 5.49
CA HIS A 96 -7.25 0.50 5.68
C HIS A 96 -7.27 -0.17 7.06
N ASP A 97 -7.28 0.63 8.14
CA ASP A 97 -7.26 0.09 9.51
C ASP A 97 -8.52 -0.73 9.84
N GLU A 98 -9.65 -0.43 9.18
CA GLU A 98 -10.87 -1.21 9.35
C GLU A 98 -10.81 -2.52 8.58
N ALA A 99 -10.25 -2.50 7.36
CA ALA A 99 -10.02 -3.71 6.57
C ALA A 99 -9.05 -4.67 7.27
N GLU A 100 -7.97 -4.18 7.90
CA GLU A 100 -7.07 -4.98 8.75
C GLU A 100 -7.82 -5.73 9.86
N ARG A 101 -8.80 -5.08 10.50
CA ARG A 101 -9.60 -5.72 11.56
C ARG A 101 -10.53 -6.80 11.03
N LEU A 102 -11.07 -6.61 9.83
CA LEU A 102 -12.11 -7.47 9.26
C LEU A 102 -11.55 -8.66 8.46
N GLU A 103 -10.37 -8.54 7.86
CA GLU A 103 -9.90 -9.51 6.85
C GLU A 103 -9.70 -10.94 7.36
N HIS A 104 -9.40 -11.10 8.64
CA HIS A 104 -9.26 -12.43 9.26
C HIS A 104 -10.60 -13.07 9.62
N ALA A 105 -11.69 -12.28 9.66
CA ALA A 105 -13.03 -12.76 9.98
C ALA A 105 -13.87 -13.07 8.72
N VAL A 106 -13.41 -12.66 7.54
CA VAL A 106 -14.12 -12.89 6.29
C VAL A 106 -14.07 -14.36 5.87
N SER A 107 -15.23 -14.99 5.73
CA SER A 107 -15.37 -16.35 5.24
C SER A 107 -15.10 -16.44 3.73
N PRO A 108 -14.71 -17.63 3.21
CA PRO A 108 -14.55 -17.83 1.77
C PRO A 108 -15.81 -17.52 0.95
N ASP A 109 -16.99 -17.82 1.48
CA ASP A 109 -18.27 -17.55 0.81
C ASP A 109 -18.54 -16.05 0.69
N PHE A 110 -18.24 -15.29 1.74
CA PHE A 110 -18.38 -13.84 1.71
C PHE A 110 -17.34 -13.20 0.78
N GLU A 111 -16.08 -13.64 0.84
CA GLU A 111 -15.01 -13.22 -0.08
C GLU A 111 -15.43 -13.44 -1.55
N ALA A 112 -16.03 -14.59 -1.87
CA ALA A 112 -16.52 -14.89 -3.22
C ALA A 112 -17.65 -13.94 -3.67
N LYS A 113 -18.55 -13.55 -2.75
CA LYS A 113 -19.61 -12.56 -3.05
C LYS A 113 -19.04 -11.17 -3.27
N LEU A 114 -18.08 -10.74 -2.46
CA LEU A 114 -17.37 -9.47 -2.67
C LEU A 114 -16.66 -9.47 -4.03
N LEU A 115 -15.96 -10.55 -4.35
CA LEU A 115 -15.25 -10.69 -5.62
C LEU A 115 -16.19 -10.66 -6.82
N ALA A 116 -17.35 -11.31 -6.74
CA ALA A 116 -18.36 -11.26 -7.79
C ALA A 116 -18.97 -9.85 -7.95
N ARG A 117 -19.09 -9.09 -6.85
CA ARG A 117 -19.71 -7.76 -6.85
C ARG A 117 -18.77 -6.64 -7.28
N LEU A 118 -17.50 -6.73 -6.89
CA LEU A 118 -16.47 -5.69 -7.07
C LEU A 118 -15.48 -6.01 -8.20
N GLY A 119 -15.40 -7.27 -8.61
CA GLY A 119 -14.44 -7.76 -9.60
C GLY A 119 -13.06 -8.04 -9.02
N ARG A 120 -12.19 -8.69 -9.82
CA ARG A 120 -10.78 -8.97 -9.45
C ARG A 120 -9.84 -7.79 -9.72
N GLY A 121 -10.22 -6.93 -10.66
CA GLY A 121 -9.43 -5.77 -11.07
C GLY A 121 -9.83 -4.50 -10.31
N GLY A 122 -9.06 -3.44 -10.56
CA GLY A 122 -9.30 -2.13 -9.98
C GLY A 122 -8.28 -1.76 -8.89
N ALA A 123 -8.18 -0.47 -8.65
CA ALA A 123 -7.42 0.06 -7.53
C ALA A 123 -8.28 -0.01 -6.25
N CYS A 124 -7.64 -0.16 -5.10
CA CYS A 124 -8.26 0.12 -3.82
C CYS A 124 -8.52 1.65 -3.69
N PRO A 125 -9.22 2.08 -2.63
CA PRO A 125 -9.52 3.51 -2.41
C PRO A 125 -8.28 4.40 -2.31
N HIS A 126 -7.11 3.82 -2.03
CA HIS A 126 -5.81 4.50 -2.00
C HIS A 126 -5.12 4.60 -3.36
N GLY A 127 -5.69 3.99 -4.42
CA GLY A 127 -5.12 3.98 -5.77
C GLY A 127 -4.17 2.81 -6.08
N ASN A 128 -3.93 1.92 -5.10
CA ASN A 128 -3.04 0.77 -5.27
C ASN A 128 -3.77 -0.43 -5.89
N LEU A 129 -3.10 -1.16 -6.78
CA LEU A 129 -3.68 -2.36 -7.39
C LEU A 129 -3.58 -3.56 -6.44
N SER A 130 -4.60 -4.43 -6.47
CA SER A 130 -4.66 -5.66 -5.66
C SER A 130 -3.53 -6.65 -5.98
N GLU A 131 -3.03 -6.62 -7.21
CA GLU A 131 -1.74 -7.20 -7.53
C GLU A 131 -0.65 -6.20 -7.16
N LEU A 132 -0.25 -6.17 -5.88
CA LEU A 132 0.78 -5.26 -5.39
C LEU A 132 1.98 -5.25 -6.35
N GLU A 133 2.21 -4.06 -6.91
CA GLU A 133 3.19 -3.79 -7.94
C GLU A 133 4.45 -3.22 -7.30
N GLY A 134 5.61 -3.83 -7.54
CA GLY A 134 6.88 -3.23 -7.13
C GLY A 134 7.11 -1.85 -7.79
N PRO A 135 8.00 -0.99 -7.25
CA PRO A 135 8.25 0.34 -7.78
C PRO A 135 8.61 0.34 -9.28
N ASP A 136 9.39 -0.65 -9.74
CA ASP A 136 9.75 -0.80 -11.14
C ASP A 136 8.54 -1.05 -12.06
N SER A 137 7.52 -1.77 -11.57
CA SER A 137 6.29 -2.00 -12.33
C SER A 137 5.47 -0.72 -12.46
N ARG A 138 5.35 0.05 -11.38
CA ARG A 138 4.70 1.37 -11.37
C ARG A 138 5.41 2.31 -12.36
N ARG A 139 6.75 2.33 -12.35
CA ARG A 139 7.58 3.13 -13.29
C ARG A 139 7.37 2.73 -14.74
N ARG A 140 7.32 1.43 -15.06
CA ARG A 140 7.02 0.94 -16.43
C ARG A 140 5.65 1.40 -16.94
N ARG A 141 4.68 1.62 -16.04
CA ARG A 141 3.36 2.17 -16.37
C ARG A 141 3.34 3.70 -16.50
N GLY A 142 4.47 4.38 -16.26
CA GLY A 142 4.59 5.83 -16.35
C GLY A 142 4.17 6.57 -15.07
N LEU A 143 4.20 5.88 -13.92
CA LEU A 143 4.06 6.53 -12.61
C LEU A 143 5.44 6.96 -12.12
N VAL A 144 5.47 8.08 -11.41
CA VAL A 144 6.66 8.60 -10.72
C VAL A 144 6.29 8.93 -9.28
N LEU A 145 7.27 8.88 -8.38
CA LEU A 145 7.08 9.41 -7.04
C LEU A 145 6.93 10.93 -7.12
N LEU A 146 6.07 11.49 -6.27
CA LEU A 146 5.90 12.93 -6.18
C LEU A 146 7.20 13.63 -5.78
N ALA A 147 8.01 12.98 -4.94
CA ALA A 147 9.37 13.44 -4.60
C ALA A 147 10.28 13.59 -5.83
N GLU A 148 10.00 12.88 -6.92
CA GLU A 148 10.76 12.90 -8.17
C GLU A 148 10.08 13.73 -9.27
N ALA A 149 8.85 14.19 -9.04
CA ALA A 149 8.07 14.93 -10.01
C ALA A 149 8.69 16.29 -10.35
N MET A 150 8.70 16.64 -11.64
CA MET A 150 9.30 17.89 -12.14
C MET A 150 8.43 19.11 -11.80
N PRO A 151 9.02 20.21 -11.32
CA PRO A 151 8.35 21.51 -11.22
C PRO A 151 7.78 22.02 -12.54
N GLY A 152 6.72 22.83 -12.46
CA GLY A 152 5.99 23.38 -13.59
C GLY A 152 5.00 22.42 -14.26
N LYS A 153 4.99 21.13 -13.91
CA LYS A 153 4.09 20.12 -14.49
C LYS A 153 2.88 19.83 -13.61
N ALA A 154 1.77 19.50 -14.28
CA ALA A 154 0.57 18.97 -13.65
C ALA A 154 0.60 17.44 -13.68
N TYR A 155 0.08 16.83 -12.61
CA TYR A 155 -0.03 15.39 -12.44
C TYR A 155 -1.40 15.03 -11.85
N VAL A 156 -1.75 13.75 -11.98
CA VAL A 156 -2.86 13.11 -11.27
C VAL A 156 -2.26 12.19 -10.22
N VAL A 157 -2.76 12.28 -8.98
CA VAL A 157 -2.41 11.35 -7.91
C VAL A 157 -2.94 9.97 -8.26
N SER A 158 -2.04 9.01 -8.45
CA SER A 158 -2.41 7.65 -8.86
C SER A 158 -2.55 6.70 -7.68
N GLY A 159 -1.69 6.80 -6.67
CA GLY A 159 -1.64 5.87 -5.56
C GLY A 159 -0.91 6.47 -4.36
N ILE A 160 -1.32 6.12 -3.15
CA ILE A 160 -0.74 6.63 -1.91
C ILE A 160 -0.50 5.45 -0.96
N TYR A 161 0.60 5.52 -0.21
CA TYR A 161 0.91 4.56 0.83
C TYR A 161 -0.17 4.54 1.92
N GLU A 162 -0.88 3.42 2.03
CA GLU A 162 -2.11 3.23 2.81
C GLU A 162 -1.87 2.96 4.30
N ARG A 163 -0.65 2.55 4.69
CA ARG A 163 -0.32 2.11 6.06
C ARG A 163 0.13 3.25 6.98
N ASP A 164 -0.19 4.50 6.64
CA ASP A 164 0.09 5.68 7.47
C ASP A 164 -1.15 6.57 7.59
N ARG A 165 -2.00 6.24 8.56
CA ARG A 165 -3.25 6.98 8.85
C ARG A 165 -3.05 8.49 8.91
N ARG A 166 -2.00 8.94 9.59
CA ARG A 166 -1.74 10.38 9.82
C ARG A 166 -1.38 11.07 8.52
N LEU A 167 -0.60 10.41 7.67
CA LEU A 167 -0.31 10.91 6.32
C LEU A 167 -1.60 11.02 5.50
N LEU A 168 -2.44 9.98 5.48
CA LEU A 168 -3.68 9.99 4.69
C LEU A 168 -4.63 11.11 5.11
N GLU A 169 -4.83 11.29 6.43
CA GLU A 169 -5.65 12.38 6.99
C GLU A 169 -5.08 13.75 6.66
N PHE A 170 -3.76 13.91 6.74
CA PHE A 170 -3.09 15.14 6.37
C PHE A 170 -3.27 15.47 4.89
N LEU A 171 -3.14 14.48 4.00
CA LEU A 171 -3.27 14.68 2.56
C LEU A 171 -4.72 15.00 2.14
N GLU A 172 -5.72 14.36 2.75
CA GLU A 172 -7.14 14.64 2.46
C GLU A 172 -7.50 16.10 2.72
N HIS A 173 -7.13 16.64 3.89
CA HIS A 173 -7.39 18.06 4.24
C HIS A 173 -6.67 19.06 3.33
N ARG A 174 -5.75 18.57 2.49
CA ARG A 174 -4.91 19.37 1.59
C ARG A 174 -5.21 19.09 0.11
N GLY A 175 -6.32 18.41 -0.20
CA GLY A 175 -6.73 18.16 -1.58
C GLY A 175 -5.87 17.12 -2.32
N VAL A 176 -5.03 16.38 -1.61
CA VAL A 176 -4.19 15.33 -2.19
C VAL A 176 -4.83 13.98 -1.90
N ARG A 177 -5.56 13.46 -2.86
CA ARG A 177 -6.22 12.14 -2.78
C ARG A 177 -6.13 11.42 -4.12
N PRO A 178 -6.29 10.09 -4.19
CA PRO A 178 -6.28 9.37 -5.45
C PRO A 178 -7.27 9.98 -6.46
N GLY A 179 -6.82 10.19 -7.70
CA GLY A 179 -7.54 10.87 -8.76
C GLY A 179 -7.48 12.41 -8.74
N ALA A 180 -7.00 13.04 -7.66
CA ALA A 180 -6.86 14.49 -7.61
C ALA A 180 -5.78 15.00 -8.57
N ARG A 181 -6.04 16.17 -9.18
CA ARG A 181 -5.05 16.89 -9.99
C ARG A 181 -4.21 17.77 -9.08
N VAL A 182 -2.89 17.68 -9.21
CA VAL A 182 -1.92 18.50 -8.48
C VAL A 182 -0.90 19.10 -9.43
N GLN A 183 -0.45 20.32 -9.15
CA GLN A 183 0.64 20.97 -9.90
C GLN A 183 1.88 21.07 -9.02
N VAL A 184 3.03 20.62 -9.50
CA VAL A 184 4.29 20.85 -8.79
C VAL A 184 4.74 22.27 -9.10
N VAL A 185 4.67 23.15 -8.11
CA VAL A 185 5.02 24.57 -8.26
C VAL A 185 6.53 24.76 -8.17
N ALA A 186 7.14 24.19 -7.13
CA ALA A 186 8.57 24.33 -6.86
C ALA A 186 9.09 23.12 -6.08
N ARG A 187 10.40 22.93 -6.13
CA ARG A 187 11.15 22.06 -5.22
C ARG A 187 12.21 22.90 -4.54
N ASN A 188 12.21 22.86 -3.20
CA ASN A 188 13.15 23.60 -2.39
C ASN A 188 14.50 22.85 -2.30
N TYR A 189 15.52 23.53 -1.78
CA TYR A 189 16.86 22.96 -1.60
C TYR A 189 16.89 21.71 -0.70
N ASP A 190 15.95 21.60 0.24
CA ASP A 190 15.78 20.48 1.17
C ASP A 190 14.87 19.35 0.63
N ASP A 191 14.64 19.33 -0.69
CA ASP A 191 13.72 18.42 -1.37
C ASP A 191 12.24 18.54 -0.97
N THR A 192 11.86 19.59 -0.23
CA THR A 192 10.45 19.88 0.03
C THR A 192 9.75 20.28 -1.28
N VAL A 193 8.67 19.57 -1.61
CA VAL A 193 7.87 19.77 -2.82
C VAL A 193 6.70 20.69 -2.52
N THR A 194 6.59 21.80 -3.25
CA THR A 194 5.42 22.69 -3.16
C THR A 194 4.41 22.34 -4.23
N LEU A 195 3.18 22.04 -3.83
CA LEU A 195 2.07 21.70 -4.71
C LEU A 195 1.03 22.81 -4.74
N GLY A 196 0.47 23.05 -5.92
CA GLY A 196 -0.84 23.68 -6.09
C GLY A 196 -1.92 22.60 -6.15
N THR A 197 -2.93 22.72 -5.30
CA THR A 197 -4.09 21.84 -5.19
C THR A 197 -5.38 22.66 -5.27
N ASP A 198 -6.53 21.99 -5.31
CA ASP A 198 -7.84 22.66 -5.19
C ASP A 198 -8.05 23.31 -3.81
N ALA A 199 -7.41 22.79 -2.76
CA ALA A 199 -7.39 23.36 -1.41
C ALA A 199 -6.34 24.48 -1.22
N GLY A 200 -5.61 24.84 -2.29
CA GLY A 200 -4.56 25.87 -2.27
C GLY A 200 -3.14 25.31 -2.34
N THR A 201 -2.17 26.12 -1.94
CA THR A 201 -0.74 25.76 -1.99
C THR A 201 -0.31 25.05 -0.72
N ILE A 202 0.39 23.92 -0.87
CA ILE A 202 0.90 23.12 0.25
C ILE A 202 2.36 22.75 0.02
N SER A 203 3.11 22.55 1.09
CA SER A 203 4.47 22.02 1.04
C SER A 203 4.50 20.63 1.66
N LEU A 204 5.11 19.69 0.95
CA LEU A 204 5.28 18.30 1.37
C LEU A 204 6.77 18.01 1.50
N GLY A 205 7.20 17.62 2.69
CA GLY A 205 8.57 17.12 2.89
C GLY A 205 8.81 15.83 2.11
N ASN A 206 10.08 15.50 1.87
CA ASN A 206 10.49 14.37 1.06
C ASN A 206 9.88 13.03 1.52
N THR A 207 9.74 12.80 2.83
CA THR A 207 9.12 11.58 3.38
C THR A 207 7.66 11.40 2.94
N ALA A 208 6.87 12.49 2.93
CA ALA A 208 5.48 12.43 2.48
C ALA A 208 5.40 12.31 0.96
N ALA A 209 6.20 13.10 0.23
CA ALA A 209 6.24 13.07 -1.22
C ALA A 209 6.75 11.73 -1.78
N GLY A 210 7.65 11.04 -1.07
CA GLY A 210 8.15 9.70 -1.42
C GLY A 210 7.13 8.58 -1.24
N ARG A 211 5.93 8.87 -0.72
CA ARG A 211 4.83 7.93 -0.50
C ARG A 211 3.61 8.19 -1.39
N VAL A 212 3.73 9.12 -2.33
CA VAL A 212 2.67 9.51 -3.26
C VAL A 212 3.15 9.22 -4.67
N TRP A 213 2.46 8.32 -5.37
CA TRP A 213 2.68 8.03 -6.78
C TRP A 213 1.76 8.90 -7.64
N VAL A 214 2.35 9.54 -8.65
CA VAL A 214 1.65 10.44 -9.55
C VAL A 214 1.92 10.09 -11.01
N THR A 215 1.05 10.51 -11.92
CA THR A 215 1.25 10.34 -13.36
C THR A 215 0.82 11.58 -14.13
N THR A 216 1.45 11.84 -15.28
CA THR A 216 1.04 12.90 -16.21
C THR A 216 -0.10 12.46 -17.12
N ARG A 217 -0.33 11.15 -17.23
CA ARG A 217 -1.45 10.61 -18.00
C ARG A 217 -2.72 10.82 -17.19
N HIS A 218 -3.77 11.30 -17.83
CA HIS A 218 -5.10 11.14 -17.26
C HIS A 218 -5.30 9.65 -16.97
N ALA A 219 -5.48 9.29 -15.69
CA ALA A 219 -5.93 7.96 -15.36
C ALA A 219 -7.27 7.80 -16.10
N ALA A 220 -7.28 6.97 -17.15
CA ALA A 220 -8.53 6.49 -17.71
C ALA A 220 -9.26 5.83 -16.55
N GLY A 221 -10.38 6.43 -16.12
CA GLY A 221 -11.18 5.89 -15.03
C GLY A 221 -11.57 4.44 -15.34
N PRO A 222 -11.76 3.60 -14.33
CA PRO A 222 -12.28 2.26 -14.56
C PRO A 222 -13.69 2.40 -15.17
N HIS A 223 -13.87 1.85 -16.37
CA HIS A 223 -15.18 1.52 -16.93
C HIS A 223 -15.79 0.33 -16.20
#